data_AF-A0A2D8ER07-F1
#
_entry.id   AF-A0A2D8ER07-F1
#
_cell.length_a   1.000
_cell.length_b   1.000
_cell.length_c   1.000
_cell.angle_alpha   90.00
_cell.angle_beta   90.00
_cell.angle_gamma   90.00
#
_symmetry.space_group_name_H-M   'P 1'
#
loop_
_entity.id
_entity.type
_entity.pdbx_description
1 polymer ?
#
loop_
_entity_poly.entity_id
_entity_poly.type
_entity_poly.pdbx_seq_one_letter_code
_entity_poly.pdbx_strand_id
1 'polypeptide(L)'
;MPYLIAGLVVFFGVHLFSAFRSRKPGEDLKQRIGYGPYMGLYSLISLIGLVLIIYGYDAARWMGSLYFAPSWGSHVNMALMLPALIFLVAANLPTGRIKKALKHPMLVAVKLWALGHLLANGEWNSIILFGSFLAYAVIDRIAVKKRGDNGPPGDVAVSNMGDIGALVIGTGVYVAFVFHLHRWLIGVPVVPGV
;
A
#
# COMPACT_ATOMS: atom_id res chain seq x y z
N MET A 1 4.00 -3.99 20.48
CA MET A 1 4.62 -4.88 19.46
C MET A 1 3.89 -6.16 19.13
N PRO A 2 3.48 -7.03 20.06
CA PRO A 2 2.85 -8.30 19.68
C PRO A 2 1.61 -8.09 18.81
N TYR A 3 0.81 -7.06 19.09
CA TYR A 3 -0.34 -6.68 18.26
C TYR A 3 0.04 -6.23 16.84
N LEU A 4 1.13 -5.46 16.69
CA LEU A 4 1.60 -5.02 15.36
C LEU A 4 2.01 -6.23 14.52
N ILE A 5 2.82 -7.12 15.10
CA ILE A 5 3.28 -8.34 14.41
C ILE A 5 2.10 -9.24 14.08
N ALA A 6 1.20 -9.50 15.04
CA ALA A 6 0.01 -10.30 14.81
C ALA A 6 -0.89 -9.70 13.71
N GLY A 7 -1.10 -8.38 13.75
CA GLY A 7 -1.86 -7.66 12.72
C GLY A 7 -1.24 -7.80 11.34
N LEU A 8 0.09 -7.63 11.22
CA LEU A 8 0.82 -7.81 9.96
C LEU A 8 0.73 -9.25 9.44
N VAL A 9 0.85 -10.25 10.32
CA VAL A 9 0.71 -11.67 9.95
C VAL A 9 -0.70 -11.97 9.46
N VAL A 10 -1.74 -11.50 10.16
CA VAL A 10 -3.14 -11.71 9.77
C VAL A 10 -3.45 -10.99 8.46
N PHE A 11 -3.08 -9.71 8.36
CA PHE A 11 -3.31 -8.88 7.18
C PHE A 11 -2.59 -9.45 5.96
N PHE A 12 -1.27 -9.64 6.02
CA PHE A 12 -0.53 -10.16 4.87
C PHE A 12 -0.77 -11.65 4.63
N GLY A 13 -1.13 -12.44 5.64
CA GLY A 13 -1.47 -13.85 5.48
C GLY A 13 -2.59 -14.06 4.46
N VAL A 14 -3.70 -13.32 4.58
CA VAL A 14 -4.81 -13.43 3.63
C VAL A 14 -4.46 -12.85 2.24
N HIS A 15 -3.66 -11.79 2.19
CA HIS A 15 -3.20 -11.19 0.92
C HIS A 15 -2.24 -12.10 0.17
N LEU A 16 -1.26 -12.70 0.86
CA LEU A 16 -0.31 -13.65 0.29
C LEU A 16 -1.00 -14.95 -0.10
N PHE A 17 -1.97 -15.42 0.71
CA PHE A 17 -2.83 -16.53 0.29
C PHE A 17 -3.51 -16.22 -1.04
N SER A 18 -4.11 -15.04 -1.20
CA SER A 18 -4.71 -14.63 -2.48
C SER A 18 -3.68 -14.50 -3.61
N ALA A 19 -2.47 -14.02 -3.32
CA ALA A 19 -1.40 -13.93 -4.31
C ALA A 19 -1.01 -15.31 -4.88
N PHE A 20 -0.92 -16.32 -4.01
CA PHE A 20 -0.39 -17.66 -4.34
C PHE A 20 -1.42 -18.77 -4.51
N ARG A 21 -2.69 -18.57 -4.12
CA ARG A 21 -3.73 -19.60 -4.23
C ARG A 21 -3.89 -20.12 -5.66
N SER A 22 -4.26 -21.39 -5.78
CA SER A 22 -4.66 -21.98 -7.06
C SER A 22 -5.89 -21.24 -7.60
N ARG A 23 -5.86 -21.01 -8.92
CA ARG A 23 -6.97 -20.47 -9.71
C ARG A 23 -7.41 -21.48 -10.78
N LYS A 24 -6.94 -22.73 -10.68
CA LYS A 24 -7.33 -23.81 -11.60
C LYS A 24 -8.81 -24.15 -11.40
N PRO A 25 -9.53 -24.53 -12.46
CA PRO A 25 -10.90 -25.03 -12.33
C PRO A 25 -10.98 -26.17 -11.31
N GLY A 26 -11.98 -26.13 -10.42
CA GLY A 26 -12.18 -27.13 -9.36
C GLY A 26 -11.31 -26.96 -8.11
N GLU A 27 -10.19 -26.24 -8.19
CA GLU A 27 -9.32 -25.93 -7.04
C GLU A 27 -9.47 -24.49 -6.54
N ASP A 28 -10.04 -23.60 -7.36
CA ASP A 28 -10.24 -22.20 -6.96
C ASP A 28 -11.27 -22.12 -5.83
N LEU A 29 -10.78 -21.86 -4.62
CA LEU A 29 -11.60 -21.68 -3.42
C LEU A 29 -12.72 -20.65 -3.65
N LYS A 30 -12.44 -19.56 -4.38
CA LYS A 30 -13.43 -18.53 -4.70
C LYS A 30 -14.57 -19.05 -5.58
N GLN A 31 -14.28 -20.00 -6.47
CA GLN A 31 -15.31 -20.66 -7.27
C GLN A 31 -16.10 -21.67 -6.43
N ARG A 32 -15.44 -22.38 -5.51
CA ARG A 32 -16.05 -23.41 -4.67
C ARG A 32 -17.03 -22.86 -3.63
N ILE A 33 -16.69 -21.75 -2.96
CA ILE A 33 -17.54 -21.16 -1.89
C ILE A 33 -18.36 -19.95 -2.37
N GLY A 34 -18.18 -19.56 -3.63
CA GLY A 34 -18.84 -18.40 -4.23
C GLY A 34 -18.13 -17.06 -3.96
N TYR A 35 -18.36 -16.10 -4.85
CA TYR A 35 -17.73 -14.78 -4.82
C TYR A 35 -18.04 -14.03 -3.51
N GLY A 36 -19.31 -13.97 -3.11
CA GLY A 36 -19.76 -13.21 -1.94
C GLY A 36 -19.12 -13.70 -0.64
N PRO A 37 -19.29 -14.97 -0.25
CA PRO A 37 -18.67 -15.52 0.96
C PRO A 37 -17.15 -15.38 0.97
N TYR A 38 -16.47 -15.64 -0.15
CA TYR A 38 -15.02 -15.45 -0.25
C TYR A 38 -14.61 -14.00 0.01
N MET A 39 -15.26 -13.04 -0.63
CA MET A 39 -14.95 -11.62 -0.43
C MET A 39 -15.30 -11.15 0.98
N GLY A 40 -16.41 -11.60 1.55
CA GLY A 40 -16.80 -11.27 2.93
C GLY A 40 -15.77 -11.75 3.96
N LEU A 41 -15.34 -13.00 3.86
CA LEU A 41 -14.30 -13.56 4.75
C LEU A 41 -12.95 -12.86 4.54
N TYR A 42 -12.56 -12.64 3.28
CA TYR A 42 -11.33 -11.92 2.94
C TYR A 42 -11.31 -10.52 3.58
N SER A 43 -12.40 -9.76 3.41
CA SER A 43 -12.55 -8.42 3.94
C SER A 43 -12.56 -8.40 5.47
N LEU A 44 -13.26 -9.35 6.12
CA LEU A 44 -13.29 -9.45 7.58
C LEU A 44 -11.90 -9.72 8.16
N ILE A 45 -11.17 -10.71 7.64
CA ILE A 45 -9.82 -11.04 8.10
C ILE A 45 -8.86 -9.87 7.85
N SER A 46 -8.95 -9.24 6.68
CA SER A 46 -8.14 -8.05 6.36
C SER A 46 -8.43 -6.90 7.31
N LEU A 47 -9.70 -6.66 7.65
CA LEU A 47 -10.09 -5.60 8.58
C LEU A 47 -9.57 -5.87 10.00
N ILE A 48 -9.67 -7.10 10.49
CA ILE A 48 -9.11 -7.50 11.79
C ILE A 48 -7.60 -7.25 11.81
N GLY A 49 -6.89 -7.70 10.77
CA GLY A 49 -5.45 -7.45 10.63
C GLY A 49 -5.11 -5.96 10.61
N LEU A 50 -5.89 -5.15 9.88
CA LEU A 50 -5.69 -3.71 9.79
C LEU A 50 -5.92 -3.00 11.14
N VAL A 51 -6.97 -3.34 11.87
CA VAL A 51 -7.25 -2.78 13.21
C VAL A 51 -6.11 -3.11 14.17
N LEU A 52 -5.62 -4.35 14.15
CA LEU A 52 -4.47 -4.77 14.96
C LEU A 52 -3.19 -4.03 14.57
N ILE A 53 -2.96 -3.77 13.27
CA ILE A 53 -1.84 -2.95 12.81
C ILE A 53 -1.95 -1.53 13.36
N ILE A 54 -3.11 -0.89 13.24
CA ILE A 54 -3.32 0.49 13.71
C ILE A 54 -3.06 0.59 15.21
N TYR A 55 -3.74 -0.24 16.01
CA TYR A 55 -3.57 -0.27 17.46
C TYR A 55 -2.13 -0.64 17.85
N GLY A 56 -1.57 -1.67 17.19
CA GLY A 56 -0.24 -2.16 17.45
C GLY A 56 0.86 -1.17 17.12
N TYR A 57 0.70 -0.36 16.07
CA TYR A 57 1.63 0.69 15.67
C TYR A 57 1.67 1.81 16.70
N ASP A 58 0.50 2.24 17.19
CA ASP A 58 0.39 3.27 18.21
C ASP A 58 0.96 2.83 19.56
N ALA A 59 0.57 1.64 20.02
CA ALA A 59 1.09 1.03 21.24
C ALA A 59 2.62 0.79 21.21
N ALA A 60 3.22 0.81 20.02
CA ALA A 60 4.62 0.56 19.76
C ALA A 60 5.48 1.84 19.63
N ARG A 61 4.89 3.05 19.67
CA ARG A 61 5.60 4.33 19.51
C ARG A 61 6.69 4.56 20.55
N TRP A 62 6.52 4.01 21.75
CA TRP A 62 7.42 4.20 22.90
C TRP A 62 8.70 3.38 22.84
N MET A 63 8.88 2.54 21.81
CA MET A 63 10.03 1.62 21.73
C MET A 63 11.32 2.24 21.21
N GLY A 64 11.30 3.54 20.90
CA GLY A 64 12.45 4.27 20.39
C GLY A 64 12.85 3.85 18.98
N SER A 65 14.06 4.26 18.60
CA SER A 65 14.56 4.15 17.24
C SER A 65 15.72 3.18 17.11
N LEU A 66 15.71 2.39 16.04
CA LEU A 66 16.83 1.54 15.65
C LEU A 66 17.98 2.38 15.09
N TYR A 67 17.66 3.45 14.38
CA TYR A 67 18.62 4.40 13.84
C TYR A 67 17.99 5.79 13.73
N PHE A 68 18.82 6.81 13.53
CA PHE A 68 18.36 8.15 13.20
C PHE A 68 18.32 8.31 11.68
N ALA A 69 17.15 8.65 11.15
CA ALA A 69 17.01 8.90 9.73
C ALA A 69 17.92 10.07 9.31
N PRO A 70 18.56 10.00 8.13
CA PRO A 70 19.37 11.10 7.63
C PRO A 70 18.51 12.35 7.41
N SER A 71 19.11 13.53 7.58
CA SER A 71 18.39 14.81 7.45
C SER A 71 17.72 15.00 6.08
N TRP A 72 18.27 14.41 5.02
CA TRP A 72 17.70 14.45 3.67
C TRP A 72 16.53 13.48 3.45
N GLY A 73 16.36 12.49 4.35
CA GLY A 73 15.40 11.40 4.18
C GLY A 73 13.95 11.88 4.09
N SER A 74 13.58 12.88 4.90
CA SER A 74 12.25 13.51 4.87
C SER A 74 11.96 14.21 3.55
N HIS A 75 12.93 14.92 2.97
CA HIS A 75 12.78 15.60 1.68
C HIS A 75 12.57 14.60 0.54
N VAL A 76 13.34 13.50 0.52
CA VAL A 76 13.15 12.42 -0.45
C VAL A 76 11.79 11.75 -0.26
N ASN A 77 11.38 11.49 0.98
CA ASN A 77 10.06 10.93 1.25
C ASN A 77 8.94 11.83 0.71
N MET A 78 8.98 13.13 0.99
CA MET A 78 8.00 14.09 0.48
C MET A 78 7.94 14.09 -1.05
N ALA A 79 9.08 14.00 -1.73
CA ALA A 79 9.14 13.90 -3.19
C ALA A 79 8.55 12.58 -3.72
N LEU A 80 8.78 11.46 -3.02
CA LEU A 80 8.25 10.14 -3.38
C LEU A 80 6.75 9.99 -3.11
N MET A 81 6.20 10.69 -2.10
CA MET A 81 4.79 10.57 -1.75
C MET A 81 3.86 11.14 -2.82
N LEU A 82 4.28 12.18 -3.56
CA LEU A 82 3.49 12.74 -4.65
C LEU A 82 3.18 11.70 -5.75
N PRO A 83 4.19 11.07 -6.41
CA PRO A 83 3.92 10.02 -7.37
C PRO A 83 3.28 8.79 -6.71
N ALA A 84 3.61 8.45 -5.46
CA ALA A 84 2.97 7.32 -4.77
C ALA A 84 1.44 7.49 -4.69
N LEU A 85 0.96 8.67 -4.28
CA LEU A 85 -0.49 8.94 -4.16
C LEU A 85 -1.18 9.06 -5.52
N ILE A 86 -0.53 9.65 -6.53
CA ILE A 86 -1.05 9.66 -7.90
C ILE A 86 -1.20 8.23 -8.44
N PHE A 87 -0.21 7.36 -8.23
CA PHE A 87 -0.26 5.97 -8.68
C PHE A 87 -1.30 5.16 -7.90
N LEU A 88 -1.46 5.43 -6.62
CA LEU A 88 -2.51 4.81 -5.80
C LEU A 88 -3.91 5.13 -6.36
N VAL A 89 -4.17 6.41 -6.70
CA VAL A 89 -5.44 6.79 -7.32
C VAL A 89 -5.57 6.18 -8.72
N ALA A 90 -4.52 6.23 -9.55
CA ALA A 90 -4.52 5.64 -10.88
C ALA A 90 -4.88 4.14 -10.85
N ALA A 91 -4.50 3.42 -9.79
CA ALA A 91 -4.85 2.01 -9.60
C ALA A 91 -6.35 1.76 -9.49
N ASN A 92 -7.14 2.74 -9.09
CA ASN A 92 -8.58 2.62 -8.82
C ASN A 92 -9.46 3.33 -9.87
N LEU A 93 -8.88 4.11 -10.78
CA LEU A 93 -9.58 4.76 -11.88
C LEU A 93 -9.56 3.94 -13.19
N PRO A 94 -10.40 4.26 -14.19
CA PRO A 94 -10.31 3.66 -15.52
C PRO A 94 -8.89 3.71 -16.09
N THR A 95 -8.53 2.75 -16.95
CA THR A 95 -7.16 2.61 -17.47
C THR A 95 -6.72 3.81 -18.31
N GLY A 96 -5.95 4.71 -17.70
CA GLY A 96 -5.17 5.73 -18.38
C GLY A 96 -3.76 5.24 -18.75
N ARG A 97 -2.93 6.14 -19.27
CA ARG A 97 -1.53 5.88 -19.63
C ARG A 97 -0.67 5.53 -18.42
N ILE A 98 -0.94 6.14 -17.25
CA ILE A 98 -0.19 5.85 -16.01
C ILE A 98 -0.37 4.38 -15.61
N LYS A 99 -1.63 3.93 -15.50
CA LYS A 99 -1.97 2.54 -15.15
C LYS A 99 -1.42 1.56 -16.19
N LYS A 100 -1.53 1.89 -17.48
CA LYS A 100 -1.02 1.05 -18.58
C LYS A 100 0.51 0.91 -18.52
N ALA A 101 1.23 2.00 -18.31
CA ALA A 101 2.70 1.99 -18.24
C ALA A 101 3.23 1.24 -17.02
N LEU A 102 2.64 1.49 -15.84
CA LEU A 102 3.08 0.87 -14.59
C LEU A 102 2.63 -0.60 -14.46
N LYS A 103 1.61 -1.01 -15.21
CA LYS A 103 0.94 -2.33 -15.19
C LYS A 103 0.21 -2.63 -13.87
N HIS A 104 0.87 -2.39 -12.74
CA HIS A 104 0.41 -2.62 -11.38
C HIS A 104 0.63 -1.37 -10.52
N PRO A 105 -0.03 -0.24 -10.82
CA PRO A 105 0.21 1.04 -10.16
C PRO A 105 0.02 1.00 -8.63
N MET A 106 -0.87 0.15 -8.10
CA MET A 106 -1.02 -0.08 -6.66
C MET A 106 0.28 -0.59 -6.01
N LEU A 107 0.91 -1.61 -6.60
CA LEU A 107 2.15 -2.16 -6.06
C LEU A 107 3.32 -1.18 -6.19
N VAL A 108 3.34 -0.37 -7.25
CA VAL A 108 4.35 0.70 -7.40
C VAL A 108 4.14 1.77 -6.32
N ALA A 109 2.90 2.21 -6.10
CA ALA A 109 2.55 3.17 -5.06
C ALA A 109 2.98 2.70 -3.67
N VAL A 110 2.65 1.46 -3.29
CA VAL A 110 3.01 0.89 -1.98
C VAL A 110 4.53 0.79 -1.82
N LYS A 111 5.29 0.47 -2.87
CA LYS A 111 6.75 0.43 -2.81
C LYS A 111 7.35 1.82 -2.59
N LEU A 112 6.90 2.82 -3.34
CA LEU A 112 7.37 4.20 -3.18
C LEU A 112 7.00 4.75 -1.80
N TRP A 113 5.77 4.50 -1.36
CA TRP A 113 5.28 4.86 -0.03
C TRP A 113 6.15 4.26 1.07
N ALA A 114 6.31 2.94 1.06
CA ALA A 114 7.07 2.24 2.09
C ALA A 114 8.56 2.62 2.07
N LEU A 115 9.17 2.74 0.87
CA LEU A 115 10.57 3.15 0.74
C LEU A 115 10.80 4.56 1.27
N GLY A 116 9.98 5.52 0.84
CA GLY A 116 10.10 6.90 1.31
C GLY A 116 9.97 7.00 2.82
N HIS A 117 8.99 6.31 3.41
CA HIS A 117 8.84 6.30 4.86
C HIS A 117 10.00 5.63 5.57
N LEU A 118 10.56 4.55 5.05
CA LEU A 118 11.79 3.96 5.63
C LEU A 118 12.94 4.97 5.59
N LEU A 119 13.12 5.73 4.51
CA LEU A 119 14.18 6.74 4.43
C LEU A 119 14.01 7.88 5.44
N ALA A 120 12.77 8.19 5.84
CA ALA A 120 12.46 9.29 6.75
C ALA A 120 12.26 8.87 8.22
N ASN A 121 12.14 7.57 8.52
CA ASN A 121 11.72 7.09 9.84
C ASN A 121 12.61 5.92 10.31
N GLY A 122 13.13 6.02 11.53
CA GLY A 122 14.04 5.04 12.13
C GLY A 122 13.48 4.33 13.36
N GLU A 123 12.23 4.63 13.73
CA GLU A 123 11.51 4.01 14.85
C GLU A 123 11.20 2.54 14.57
N TRP A 124 11.22 1.70 15.61
CA TRP A 124 10.93 0.27 15.46
C TRP A 124 9.57 -0.02 14.83
N ASN A 125 8.52 0.69 15.25
CA ASN A 125 7.18 0.53 14.70
C ASN A 125 7.13 0.90 13.21
N SER A 126 7.79 1.99 12.82
CA SER A 126 7.94 2.42 11.43
C SER A 126 8.66 1.39 10.58
N ILE A 127 9.84 0.92 11.01
CA ILE A 127 10.64 -0.06 10.27
C ILE A 127 9.86 -1.35 10.05
N ILE A 128 9.21 -1.86 11.09
CA ILE A 128 8.42 -3.10 11.01
C ILE A 128 7.24 -2.93 10.06
N LEU A 129 6.49 -1.82 10.18
CA LEU A 129 5.34 -1.54 9.32
C LEU A 129 5.76 -1.40 7.86
N PHE A 130 6.57 -0.39 7.55
CA PHE A 130 6.93 -0.05 6.17
C PHE A 130 7.79 -1.15 5.53
N GLY A 131 8.69 -1.79 6.30
CA GLY A 131 9.46 -2.94 5.85
C GLY A 131 8.58 -4.11 5.42
N SER A 132 7.52 -4.41 6.20
CA SER A 132 6.58 -5.48 5.87
C SER A 132 5.76 -5.17 4.60
N PHE A 133 5.27 -3.93 4.46
CA PHE A 133 4.57 -3.50 3.25
C PHE A 133 5.47 -3.51 2.01
N LEU A 134 6.74 -3.09 2.14
CA LEU A 134 7.72 -3.15 1.05
C LEU A 134 8.01 -4.59 0.64
N ALA A 135 8.26 -5.47 1.61
CA ALA A 135 8.49 -6.90 1.37
C ALA A 135 7.28 -7.54 0.67
N TYR A 136 6.07 -7.31 1.18
CA TYR A 136 4.83 -7.78 0.55
C TYR A 136 4.71 -7.28 -0.89
N ALA A 137 4.90 -5.98 -1.15
CA ALA A 137 4.74 -5.43 -2.49
C ALA A 137 5.78 -5.97 -3.48
N VAL A 138 6.97 -6.33 -3.01
CA VAL A 138 7.98 -7.04 -3.82
C VAL A 138 7.54 -8.47 -4.11
N ILE A 139 7.14 -9.22 -3.07
CA ILE A 139 6.69 -10.61 -3.19
C ILE A 139 5.50 -10.70 -4.14
N ASP A 140 4.45 -9.89 -3.94
CA ASP A 140 3.27 -9.92 -4.79
C ASP A 140 3.61 -9.48 -6.22
N ARG A 141 4.50 -8.48 -6.41
CA ARG A 141 4.92 -8.12 -7.77
C ARG A 141 5.59 -9.27 -8.52
N ILE A 142 6.39 -10.09 -7.82
CA ILE A 142 6.99 -11.30 -8.40
C ILE A 142 5.89 -12.34 -8.68
N ALA A 143 4.97 -12.56 -7.74
CA ALA A 143 3.87 -13.51 -7.88
C ALA A 143 2.96 -13.17 -9.06
N VAL A 144 2.56 -11.89 -9.21
CA VAL A 144 1.70 -11.44 -10.31
C VAL A 144 2.39 -11.63 -11.67
N LYS A 145 3.70 -11.34 -11.75
CA LYS A 145 4.48 -11.56 -12.97
C LYS A 145 4.56 -13.06 -13.32
N LYS A 146 4.83 -13.92 -12.32
CA LYS A 146 4.97 -15.37 -12.52
C LYS A 146 3.68 -16.03 -13.01
N ARG A 147 2.51 -15.52 -12.61
CA ARG A 147 1.20 -16.03 -13.08
C ARG A 147 0.72 -15.44 -14.41
N GLY A 148 1.54 -14.64 -15.09
CA GLY A 148 1.21 -14.06 -16.39
C GLY A 148 0.34 -12.80 -16.34
N ASP A 149 0.11 -12.23 -15.16
CA ASP A 149 -0.65 -10.99 -14.99
C ASP A 149 0.24 -9.78 -15.30
N ASN A 150 0.17 -9.36 -16.56
CA ASN A 150 0.96 -8.26 -17.12
C ASN A 150 0.28 -6.89 -17.00
N GLY A 151 -0.79 -6.78 -16.21
CA GLY A 151 -1.60 -5.56 -16.13
C GLY A 151 -2.59 -5.46 -17.30
N PRO A 152 -3.07 -4.24 -17.62
CA PRO A 152 -4.02 -4.04 -18.71
C PRO A 152 -3.52 -4.55 -20.07
N PRO A 153 -4.39 -5.09 -20.94
CA PRO A 153 -4.04 -5.51 -22.29
C PRO A 153 -3.38 -4.41 -23.14
N GLY A 154 -2.56 -4.79 -24.10
CA GLY A 154 -1.82 -3.83 -24.96
C GLY A 154 -2.74 -2.97 -25.84
N ASP A 155 -3.87 -3.52 -26.25
CA ASP A 155 -4.92 -2.90 -27.07
C ASP A 155 -5.98 -2.14 -26.26
N VAL A 156 -5.87 -2.11 -24.92
CA VAL A 156 -6.83 -1.40 -24.08
C VAL A 156 -6.90 0.08 -24.47
N ALA A 157 -8.13 0.56 -24.69
CA ALA A 157 -8.41 1.97 -24.89
C ALA A 157 -7.99 2.77 -23.64
N VAL A 158 -7.24 3.85 -23.85
CA VAL A 158 -6.74 4.69 -22.75
C VAL A 158 -7.74 5.79 -22.42
N SER A 159 -8.04 5.95 -21.13
CA SER A 159 -8.90 7.01 -20.63
C SER A 159 -8.08 8.22 -20.20
N ASN A 160 -8.20 9.33 -20.92
CA ASN A 160 -7.62 10.62 -20.51
C ASN A 160 -8.21 11.09 -19.18
N MET A 161 -9.50 10.85 -18.93
CA MET A 161 -10.15 11.19 -17.66
C MET A 161 -9.60 10.36 -16.49
N GLY A 162 -9.16 9.12 -16.74
CA GLY A 162 -8.47 8.31 -15.75
C GLY A 162 -7.13 8.92 -15.32
N ASP A 163 -6.33 9.42 -16.27
CA ASP A 163 -5.06 10.09 -15.96
C ASP A 163 -5.28 11.45 -15.29
N ILE A 164 -6.21 12.27 -15.80
CA ILE A 164 -6.55 13.57 -15.20
C ILE A 164 -7.06 13.38 -13.77
N GLY A 165 -7.97 12.43 -13.55
CA GLY A 165 -8.46 12.10 -12.22
C GLY A 165 -7.34 11.64 -11.29
N ALA A 166 -6.41 10.81 -11.78
CA ALA A 166 -5.26 10.37 -10.99
C ALA A 166 -4.36 11.52 -10.57
N LEU A 167 -4.06 12.44 -11.49
CA LEU A 167 -3.25 13.62 -11.20
C LEU A 167 -3.95 14.57 -10.23
N VAL A 168 -5.22 14.91 -10.48
CA VAL A 168 -5.96 15.89 -9.66
C VAL A 168 -6.24 15.35 -8.27
N ILE A 169 -6.83 14.15 -8.17
CA ILE A 169 -7.19 13.56 -6.87
C ILE A 169 -5.92 13.16 -6.12
N GLY A 170 -4.92 12.57 -6.79
CA GLY A 170 -3.67 12.17 -6.15
C GLY A 170 -2.88 13.36 -5.60
N THR A 171 -2.78 14.45 -6.37
CA THR A 171 -2.15 15.69 -5.91
C THR A 171 -2.96 16.35 -4.79
N GLY A 172 -4.29 16.37 -4.90
CA GLY A 172 -5.17 16.89 -3.84
C GLY A 172 -5.00 16.14 -2.51
N VAL A 173 -4.97 14.81 -2.55
CA VAL A 173 -4.72 13.97 -1.37
C VAL A 173 -3.31 14.20 -0.83
N TYR A 174 -2.29 14.34 -1.70
CA TYR A 174 -0.93 14.66 -1.29
C TYR A 174 -0.87 15.98 -0.50
N VAL A 175 -1.43 17.06 -1.05
CA VAL A 175 -1.49 18.37 -0.39
C VAL A 175 -2.23 18.26 0.94
N ALA A 176 -3.37 17.57 0.98
CA ALA A 176 -4.12 17.36 2.20
C ALA A 176 -3.32 16.61 3.27
N PHE A 177 -2.53 15.59 2.90
CA PHE A 177 -1.66 14.86 3.82
C PHE A 177 -0.50 15.71 4.34
N VAL A 178 0.19 16.43 3.45
CA VAL A 178 1.33 17.27 3.81
C VAL A 178 0.94 18.32 4.86
N PHE A 179 -0.21 18.95 4.68
CA PHE A 179 -0.61 20.06 5.55
C PHE A 179 -1.51 19.66 6.72
N HIS A 180 -2.37 18.64 6.60
CA HIS A 180 -3.42 18.40 7.60
C HIS A 180 -3.54 16.92 8.01
N LEU A 181 -3.78 16.01 7.05
CA LEU A 181 -4.22 14.65 7.37
C LEU A 181 -3.13 13.83 8.07
N HIS A 182 -1.83 14.06 7.81
CA HIS A 182 -0.79 13.34 8.53
C HIS A 182 -0.82 13.67 10.03
N ARG A 183 -1.04 14.95 10.39
CA ARG A 183 -1.19 15.35 11.79
C ARG A 183 -2.45 14.77 12.42
N TRP A 184 -3.59 14.83 11.72
CA TRP A 184 -4.87 14.36 12.27
C TRP A 184 -4.95 12.84 12.40
N LEU A 185 -4.46 12.10 11.41
CA LEU A 185 -4.59 10.64 11.36
C LEU A 185 -3.38 9.91 11.95
N ILE A 186 -2.18 10.49 11.84
CA ILE A 186 -0.92 9.88 12.31
C ILE A 186 -0.39 10.56 13.57
N GLY A 187 -0.86 11.77 13.91
CA GLY A 187 -0.46 12.47 15.13
C GLY A 187 0.88 13.19 15.05
N VAL A 188 1.51 13.27 13.87
CA VAL A 188 2.76 14.03 13.66
C VAL A 188 2.65 14.88 12.39
N PRO A 189 3.15 16.12 12.36
CA PRO A 189 3.14 16.94 11.14
C PRO A 189 4.23 16.51 10.15
N VAL A 190 3.99 16.70 8.84
CA VAL A 190 5.03 16.50 7.80
C VAL A 190 5.96 17.71 7.73
N VAL A 191 5.37 18.91 7.77
CA VAL A 191 6.09 20.19 7.77
C VAL A 191 5.91 20.83 9.15
N PRO A 192 7.00 21.22 9.84
CA PRO A 192 6.88 21.90 11.12
C PRO A 192 6.06 23.19 11.02
N GLY A 193 5.16 23.42 11.97
CA GLY A 193 4.39 24.67 12.07
C GLY A 193 3.10 24.71 11.24
N VAL A 194 2.70 23.59 10.61
CA VAL A 194 1.41 23.44 9.91
C VAL A 194 0.47 22.45 10.61
#